data_AF-A0A967WB07-F1
#
_entry.id   AF-A0A967WB07-F1
#
_cell.length_a   1.000
_cell.length_b   1.000
_cell.length_c   1.000
_cell.angle_alpha   90.00
_cell.angle_beta   90.00
_cell.angle_gamma   90.00
#
_symmetry.space_group_name_H-M   'P 1'
#
loop_
_entity.id
_entity.type
_entity.pdbx_description
1 polymer ?
#
loop_
_entity_poly.entity_id
_entity_poly.type
_entity_poly.pdbx_seq_one_letter_code
_entity_poly.pdbx_strand_id
1 'polypeptide(L)' 'ESKVRLGHLRENFGDLVLPVIHRATVLRECSGEGKTVFEMAQASRAAKEYAHLVWRVLDA' A
#
# COMPACT_ATOMS: atom_id res chain seq x y z
N GLU A 1 -17.43 -9.05 1.91
CA GLU A 1 -17.73 -7.88 1.04
C GLU A 1 -16.49 -7.30 0.34
N SER A 2 -15.45 -6.86 1.08
CA SER A 2 -14.26 -6.21 0.48
C SER A 2 -13.51 -7.08 -0.56
N LYS A 3 -13.42 -8.40 -0.36
CA LYS A 3 -12.80 -9.33 -1.32
C LYS A 3 -13.52 -9.41 -2.67
N VAL A 4 -14.86 -9.35 -2.67
CA VAL A 4 -15.68 -9.44 -3.89
C VAL A 4 -15.47 -8.21 -4.76
N ARG A 5 -15.47 -7.02 -4.16
CA ARG A 5 -15.22 -5.76 -4.88
C ARG A 5 -13.81 -5.69 -5.48
N LEU A 6 -12.81 -6.21 -4.75
CA LEU A 6 -11.45 -6.32 -5.27
C LEU A 6 -11.34 -7.33 -6.43
N GLY A 7 -12.13 -8.40 -6.39
CA GLY A 7 -12.27 -9.35 -7.50
C GLY A 7 -12.72 -8.64 -8.77
N HIS A 8 -13.84 -7.91 -8.70
CA HIS A 8 -14.34 -7.13 -9.83
C HIS A 8 -13.37 -6.06 -10.32
N LEU A 9 -12.63 -5.41 -9.42
CA LEU A 9 -11.62 -4.43 -9.82
C LEU A 9 -10.51 -5.11 -10.62
N ARG A 10 -10.03 -6.28 -10.16
CA ARG A 10 -9.01 -7.05 -10.89
C ARG A 10 -9.52 -7.61 -12.22
N GLU A 11 -10.77 -8.05 -12.29
CA GLU A 11 -11.40 -8.50 -13.54
C GLU A 11 -11.39 -7.38 -14.61
N ASN A 12 -11.70 -6.15 -14.22
CA ASN A 12 -11.83 -5.03 -15.15
C ASN A 12 -10.52 -4.31 -15.47
N PHE A 13 -9.58 -4.27 -14.52
CA PHE A 13 -8.37 -3.46 -14.61
C PHE A 13 -7.06 -4.27 -14.57
N GLY A 14 -7.13 -5.58 -14.33
CA GLY A 14 -5.99 -6.50 -14.38
C GLY A 14 -4.80 -6.01 -13.56
N ASP A 15 -3.65 -5.90 -14.22
CA ASP A 15 -2.37 -5.52 -13.63
C ASP A 15 -2.27 -4.03 -13.22
N LEU A 16 -3.28 -3.22 -13.54
CA LEU A 16 -3.40 -1.87 -13.00
C LEU A 16 -3.87 -1.87 -11.54
N VAL A 17 -4.36 -3.01 -11.02
CA VAL A 17 -4.77 -3.17 -9.62
C VAL A 17 -3.65 -3.80 -8.81
N LEU A 18 -2.93 -2.95 -8.09
CA LEU A 18 -1.87 -3.38 -7.20
C LEU A 18 -2.40 -4.20 -6.00
N PRO A 19 -1.53 -5.01 -5.35
CA PRO A 19 -1.85 -5.64 -4.07
C PRO A 19 -2.33 -4.62 -3.03
N VAL A 20 -3.25 -5.04 -2.17
CA VAL A 20 -3.84 -4.15 -1.17
C VAL A 20 -2.83 -3.77 -0.08
N ILE A 21 -2.91 -2.52 0.36
CA ILE A 21 -2.23 -2.05 1.56
C ILE A 21 -3.14 -2.32 2.76
N HIS A 22 -2.63 -3.06 3.73
CA HIS A 22 -3.40 -3.41 4.91
C HIS A 22 -3.43 -2.25 5.91
N ARG A 23 -4.55 -2.12 6.63
CA ARG A 23 -4.63 -1.18 7.74
C ARG A 23 -3.52 -1.47 8.74
N ALA A 24 -2.77 -0.43 9.07
CA ALA A 24 -1.71 -0.47 10.07
C ALA A 24 -1.72 0.83 10.87
N THR A 25 -1.66 0.73 12.21
CA THR A 25 -1.66 1.89 13.11
C THR A 25 -0.52 2.86 12.78
N VAL A 26 0.63 2.31 12.39
CA VAL A 26 1.83 3.05 12.00
C VAL A 26 1.58 4.08 10.89
N LEU A 27 0.67 3.81 9.94
CA LEU A 27 0.35 4.76 8.87
C LEU A 27 -0.39 6.00 9.41
N ARG A 28 -1.17 5.84 10.48
CA ARG A 28 -1.84 6.96 11.15
C ARG A 28 -0.85 7.77 11.98
N GLU A 29 0.05 7.10 12.68
CA GLU A 29 1.08 7.72 13.51
C GLU A 29 2.05 8.57 12.67
N CYS A 30 2.37 8.13 11.45
CA CYS A 30 3.24 8.85 10.49
C CYS A 30 2.80 10.31 10.30
N SER A 31 1.49 10.53 10.13
CA SER A 31 0.94 11.88 9.96
C SER A 31 1.08 12.79 11.19
N GLY A 32 1.09 12.21 12.40
CA GLY A 32 1.28 12.97 13.64
C GLY A 32 2.73 13.38 13.86
N GLU A 33 3.67 12.52 13.44
CA GLU A 33 5.11 12.74 13.58
C GLU A 33 5.73 13.52 12.41
N GLY A 34 4.96 13.81 11.35
CA GLY A 34 5.47 14.43 10.13
C GLY A 34 6.50 13.58 9.38
N LYS A 35 6.44 12.25 9.57
CA LYS A 35 7.38 11.28 8.99
C LYS A 35 6.65 10.34 8.03
N THR A 36 7.38 9.83 7.05
CA THR A 36 6.90 8.77 6.18
C THR A 36 6.97 7.40 6.87
N VAL A 37 6.24 6.43 6.34
CA VAL A 37 6.30 5.04 6.83
C VAL A 37 7.70 4.42 6.65
N PHE A 38 8.48 4.92 5.70
CA PHE A 38 9.85 4.47 5.45
C PHE A 38 10.82 4.98 6.51
N GLU A 39 10.62 6.20 7.02
CA GLU A 39 11.45 6.76 8.09
C GLU A 39 11.05 6.21 9.46
N MET A 40 9.75 6.05 9.70
CA MET A 40 9.25 5.67 11.02
C MET A 40 9.23 4.15 11.24
N ALA A 41 9.03 3.36 10.19
CA ALA A 41 8.85 1.91 10.31
C ALA A 41 9.27 1.14 9.06
N GLN A 42 10.50 1.37 8.60
CA GLN A 42 11.05 0.79 7.36
C GLN A 42 10.85 -0.73 7.21
N ALA A 43 11.04 -1.49 8.30
CA ALA A 43 10.94 -2.96 8.27
C ALA A 43 9.50 -3.49 8.35
N SER A 44 8.52 -2.62 8.58
CA SER A 44 7.12 -3.00 8.78
C SER A 44 6.49 -3.56 7.51
N ARG A 45 5.42 -4.34 7.69
CA ARG A 45 4.57 -4.82 6.59
C ARG A 45 4.02 -3.65 5.77
N ALA A 46 3.57 -2.59 6.44
CA ALA A 46 2.99 -1.42 5.78
C ALA A 46 4.03 -0.75 4.86
N ALA A 47 5.27 -0.57 5.32
CA ALA A 47 6.34 -0.03 4.49
C ALA A 47 6.62 -0.90 3.26
N LYS A 48 6.67 -2.23 3.42
CA LYS A 48 6.87 -3.17 2.30
C LYS A 48 5.71 -3.12 1.28
N GLU A 49 4.47 -3.09 1.76
CA GLU A 49 3.29 -3.00 0.89
C GLU A 49 3.22 -1.66 0.15
N TYR A 50 3.56 -0.56 0.82
CA TYR A 50 3.63 0.77 0.19
C TYR A 50 4.77 0.85 -0.84
N ALA A 51 5.89 0.15 -0.60
CA ALA A 51 7.01 0.11 -1.54
C ALA A 51 6.62 -0.51 -2.90
N HIS A 52 5.65 -1.43 -2.95
CA HIS A 52 5.18 -1.98 -4.23
C HIS A 52 4.64 -0.91 -5.18
N LEU A 53 3.96 0.12 -4.64
CA LEU A 53 3.52 1.26 -5.43
C LEU A 53 4.72 2.07 -5.94
N VAL A 54 5.69 2.33 -5.06
CA VAL A 54 6.90 3.10 -5.39
C VAL A 54 7.65 2.44 -6.54
N TRP A 55 7.92 1.13 -6.44
CA TRP A 55 8.60 0.39 -7.50
C TRP A 55 7.79 0.37 -8.80
N ARG A 56 6.46 0.18 -8.73
CA ARG A 56 5.61 0.23 -9.92
C ARG A 56 5.69 1.55 -10.69
N VAL A 57 5.86 2.67 -9.97
CA VAL A 57 5.97 4.02 -10.55
C VAL A 57 7.38 4.29 -11.05
N LEU A 58 8.41 3.81 -10.35
CA LEU A 58 9.81 3.99 -10.76
C LEU A 58 10.18 3.14 -11.97
N ASP A 59 9.57 1.96 -12.11
CA ASP A 59 9.78 1.03 -13.23
C ASP A 59 8.86 1.32 -14.44
N ALA A 60 8.03 2.37 -14.37
CA ALA A 60 7.08 2.76 -15.42
C ALA A 60 7.70 3.74 -16.44
#